data_AF-X1HKZ6-F1
#
_entry.id   AF-X1HKZ6-F1
#
_cell.length_a   1.000
_cell.length_b   1.000
_cell.length_c   1.000
_cell.angle_alpha   90.00
_cell.angle_beta   90.00
_cell.angle_gamma   90.00
#
_symmetry.space_group_name_H-M   'P 1'
#
loop_
_entity.id
_entity.type
_entity.pdbx_description
1 polymer ?
#
loop_
_entity_poly.entity_id
_entity_poly.type
_entity_poly.pdbx_seq_one_letter_code
_entity_poly.pdbx_strand_id
1 'polypeptide(L)'
;MKIKNDLLIEILKKLEDYSNWYKAPKFFDALSMQKEGKSLKAHVDYLIQRGCIEERKNQYTMIREWRITPSGREYLKELLTPEAGFRAD
;
A
#
# COMPACT_ATOMS: atom_id res chain seq x y z
N MET A 1 0.58 7.47 -16.62
CA MET A 1 1.32 6.42 -15.87
C MET A 1 0.29 5.35 -15.52
N LYS A 2 0.46 4.09 -15.97
CA LYS A 2 -0.48 3.01 -15.59
C LYS A 2 -0.07 2.52 -14.19
N ILE A 3 -0.99 2.58 -13.23
CA ILE A 3 -0.82 1.97 -11.91
C ILE A 3 -0.67 0.46 -12.12
N LYS A 4 0.40 -0.14 -11.58
CA LYS A 4 0.64 -1.59 -11.69
C LYS A 4 0.02 -2.29 -10.48
N ASN A 5 -0.84 -3.27 -10.74
CA ASN A 5 -1.51 -4.03 -9.68
C ASN A 5 -0.52 -4.83 -8.81
N ASP A 6 0.53 -5.40 -9.41
CA ASP A 6 1.59 -6.10 -8.67
C ASP A 6 2.20 -5.23 -7.57
N LEU A 7 2.46 -3.95 -7.89
CA LEU A 7 3.05 -3.02 -6.94
C LEU A 7 2.07 -2.66 -5.81
N LEU A 8 0.78 -2.51 -6.11
CA LEU A 8 -0.25 -2.31 -5.10
C LEU A 8 -0.35 -3.51 -4.14
N ILE A 9 -0.30 -4.73 -4.69
CA ILE A 9 -0.32 -5.97 -3.92
C ILE A 9 0.90 -6.03 -3.00
N GLU A 10 2.11 -5.79 -3.51
CA GLU A 10 3.33 -5.78 -2.69
C GLU A 10 3.26 -4.75 -1.57
N ILE A 11 2.76 -3.53 -1.86
CA ILE A 11 2.63 -2.46 -0.88
C ILE A 11 1.67 -2.89 0.25
N LEU A 12 0.47 -3.33 -0.12
CA LEU A 12 -0.56 -3.72 0.83
C LEU A 12 -0.15 -4.95 1.62
N LYS A 13 0.44 -5.97 0.99
CA LYS A 13 0.92 -7.17 1.65
C LYS A 13 2.01 -6.86 2.66
N LYS A 14 2.92 -5.93 2.36
CA LYS A 14 3.89 -5.47 3.36
C LYS A 14 3.25 -4.69 4.49
N LEU A 15 2.31 -3.80 4.22
CA LEU A 15 1.59 -3.11 5.31
C LEU A 15 0.68 -4.05 6.12
N GLU A 16 0.25 -5.19 5.56
CA GLU A 16 -0.48 -6.23 6.29
C GLU A 16 0.43 -7.04 7.23
N ASP A 17 1.61 -7.42 6.75
CA ASP A 17 2.69 -8.07 7.53
C ASP A 17 3.04 -7.24 8.77
N TYR A 18 3.06 -5.91 8.62
CA TYR A 18 3.18 -4.97 9.73
C TYR A 18 1.81 -4.64 10.32
N SER A 19 1.40 -5.35 11.38
CA SER A 19 0.13 -5.09 12.10
C SER A 19 -0.01 -3.67 12.71
N ASN A 20 1.01 -2.82 12.59
CA ASN A 20 1.12 -1.52 13.22
C ASN A 20 1.55 -0.43 12.20
N TRP A 21 1.62 0.80 12.67
CA TRP A 21 2.12 1.93 11.88
C TRP A 21 3.57 1.71 11.44
N TYR A 22 3.78 1.75 10.12
CA TYR A 22 5.07 1.48 9.51
C TYR A 22 5.68 2.74 8.90
N LYS A 23 6.97 2.98 9.16
CA LYS A 23 7.65 4.20 8.72
C LYS A 23 7.88 4.18 7.22
N ALA A 24 7.34 5.18 6.51
CA ALA A 24 7.52 5.36 5.08
C ALA A 24 8.97 5.17 4.60
N PRO A 25 10.02 5.82 5.18
CA PRO A 25 11.39 5.65 4.70
C PRO A 25 11.90 4.21 4.79
N LYS A 26 11.52 3.45 5.83
CA LYS A 26 11.87 2.02 5.95
C LYS A 26 11.11 1.16 4.94
N PHE A 27 9.97 1.63 4.46
CA PHE A 27 9.15 0.94 3.48
C PHE A 27 9.73 1.05 2.08
N PHE A 28 10.18 2.24 1.68
CA PHE A 28 10.90 2.44 0.42
C PHE A 28 12.17 1.58 0.36
N ASP A 29 12.89 1.46 1.48
CA ASP A 29 14.10 0.65 1.59
C ASP A 29 13.78 -0.86 1.54
N ALA A 30 12.73 -1.31 2.24
CA ALA A 30 12.28 -2.70 2.24
C ALA A 30 11.84 -3.19 0.86
N LEU A 31 11.31 -2.31 0.01
CA LEU A 31 10.96 -2.63 -1.37
C LEU A 31 12.15 -2.55 -2.33
N SER A 32 13.36 -2.21 -1.86
CA SER A 32 14.56 -1.97 -2.69
C SER A 32 14.29 -1.01 -3.88
N MET A 33 13.30 -0.13 -3.75
CA MET A 33 12.80 0.72 -4.85
C MET A 33 13.52 2.08 -4.91
N GLN A 34 14.84 2.10 -4.68
CA GLN A 34 15.61 3.36 -4.65
C GLN A 34 15.61 4.11 -6.00
N LYS A 35 15.38 3.42 -7.14
CA LYS A 35 15.29 4.04 -8.48
C LYS A 35 13.85 4.37 -8.94
N GLU A 36 12.82 3.86 -8.27
CA GLU A 36 11.39 4.04 -8.66
C GLU A 36 10.55 4.78 -7.62
N GLY A 37 11.17 5.50 -6.67
CA GLY A 37 10.46 6.18 -5.58
C GLY A 37 9.33 7.13 -6.00
N LYS A 38 9.39 7.72 -7.21
CA LYS A 38 8.28 8.51 -7.78
C LYS A 38 7.05 7.66 -8.12
N SER A 39 7.27 6.45 -8.63
CA SER A 39 6.20 5.50 -8.96
C SER A 39 5.54 4.98 -7.68
N LEU A 40 6.34 4.56 -6.69
CA LEU A 40 5.81 4.05 -5.42
C LEU A 40 4.94 5.09 -4.71
N LYS A 41 5.39 6.34 -4.64
CA LYS A 41 4.62 7.41 -4.00
C LYS A 41 3.24 7.57 -4.65
N ALA A 42 3.14 7.49 -5.98
CA ALA A 42 1.85 7.59 -6.68
C ALA A 42 0.91 6.41 -6.37
N HIS A 43 1.45 5.20 -6.20
CA HIS A 43 0.67 4.02 -5.84
C HIS A 43 0.17 4.09 -4.38
N VAL A 44 1.03 4.55 -3.46
CA VAL A 44 0.64 4.78 -2.07
C VAL A 44 -0.41 5.87 -1.97
N ASP A 45 -0.23 6.99 -2.67
CA ASP A 45 -1.21 8.09 -2.71
C ASP A 45 -2.56 7.61 -3.24
N TYR A 46 -2.57 6.80 -4.30
CA TYR A 46 -3.77 6.14 -4.82
C TYR A 46 -4.47 5.27 -3.77
N LEU A 47 -3.71 4.45 -3.03
CA LEU A 47 -4.25 3.59 -1.97
C LEU A 47 -4.77 4.40 -0.77
N ILE A 48 -4.15 5.53 -0.45
CA ILE A 48 -4.64 6.47 0.57
C ILE A 48 -5.95 7.11 0.12
N GLN A 49 -6.03 7.60 -1.12
CA GLN A 49 -7.25 8.19 -1.68
C GLN A 49 -8.43 7.21 -1.69
N ARG A 50 -8.16 5.91 -1.92
CA ARG A 50 -9.15 4.84 -1.81
C ARG A 50 -9.52 4.45 -0.37
N GLY A 51 -8.85 5.00 0.65
CA GLY A 51 -9.04 4.61 2.04
C GLY A 51 -8.49 3.21 2.36
N CYS A 52 -7.62 2.64 1.52
CA CYS A 52 -6.95 1.36 1.75
C CYS A 52 -5.76 1.49 2.71
N ILE A 53 -5.16 2.67 2.79
CA ILE A 53 -4.04 2.97 3.67
C ILE A 53 -4.33 4.28 4.42
N GLU A 54 -4.05 4.30 5.71
CA GLU A 54 -4.00 5.53 6.49
C GLU A 54 -2.57 6.06 6.55
N GLU A 55 -2.41 7.36 6.32
CA GLU A 55 -1.15 8.08 6.55
C GLU A 55 -1.28 8.95 7.80
N ARG A 56 -0.28 8.88 8.69
CA ARG A 56 -0.10 9.85 9.77
C ARG A 56 1.30 10.43 9.73
N LYS A 57 1.42 11.68 10.12
CA LYS A 57 2.72 12.32 10.34
C LYS A 57 3.05 12.25 11.82
N ASN A 58 4.11 11.54 12.17
CA ASN A 58 4.58 11.49 13.53
C ASN A 58 5.22 12.85 13.88
N GLN A 59 4.65 13.58 14.84
CA GLN A 59 5.10 14.92 15.21
C GLN A 59 6.50 14.94 15.83
N TYR A 60 6.92 13.84 16.48
CA TYR A 60 8.21 13.74 17.17
C TYR A 60 9.38 13.45 16.23
N THR A 61 9.14 12.65 15.20
CA THR A 61 10.18 12.23 14.26
C THR A 61 10.09 12.95 12.92
N MET A 62 9.01 13.70 12.68
CA MET A 62 8.63 14.27 11.39
C MET A 62 8.50 13.23 10.25
N ILE A 63 8.50 11.94 10.59
CA ILE A 63 8.41 10.82 9.65
C ILE A 63 6.94 10.52 9.37
N ARG A 64 6.63 10.23 8.11
CA ARG A 64 5.33 9.70 7.70
C ARG A 64 5.25 8.21 8.04
N GLU A 65 4.16 7.81 8.64
CA GLU A 65 3.87 6.42 8.95
C GLU A 65 2.59 6.01 8.22
N TRP A 66 2.58 4.78 7.72
CA TRP A 66 1.48 4.21 6.97
C TRP A 66 0.96 2.97 7.65
N ARG A 67 -0.35 2.72 7.53
CA ARG A 67 -1.00 1.53 8.06
C ARG A 67 -2.06 1.05 7.09
N ILE A 68 -2.14 -0.26 6.88
CA ILE A 68 -3.26 -0.82 6.10
C ILE A 68 -4.57 -0.73 6.90
N THR A 69 -5.63 -0.29 6.25
CA THR A 69 -6.98 -0.27 6.82
C THR A 69 -7.68 -1.62 6.60
N PRO A 70 -8.81 -1.89 7.28
CA PRO A 70 -9.64 -3.05 6.96
C PRO A 70 -10.01 -3.10 5.46
N SER A 71 -10.41 -1.97 4.88
CA SER A 71 -10.71 -1.85 3.45
C SER A 71 -9.51 -2.12 2.56
N GLY A 72 -8.30 -1.76 2.98
CA GLY A 72 -7.08 -2.10 2.25
C GLY A 72 -6.77 -3.59 2.25
N ARG A 73 -7.11 -4.31 3.32
CA ARG A 73 -6.99 -5.78 3.37
C ARG A 73 -8.02 -6.46 2.49
N GLU A 74 -9.25 -5.96 2.48
CA GLU A 74 -10.28 -6.43 1.55
C GLU A 74 -9.85 -6.19 0.10
N TYR A 75 -9.36 -5.00 -0.21
CA TYR A 75 -8.85 -4.68 -1.53
C TYR A 75 -7.63 -5.53 -1.91
N LEU A 76 -6.73 -5.82 -0.98
CA LEU A 76 -5.62 -6.75 -1.18
C LEU A 76 -6.14 -8.16 -1.53
N LYS A 77 -7.16 -8.65 -0.82
CA LYS A 77 -7.79 -9.92 -1.14
C LYS A 77 -8.41 -9.89 -2.53
N GLU A 78 -9.13 -8.82 -2.90
CA GLU A 78 -9.68 -8.67 -4.26
C GLU A 78 -8.59 -8.70 -5.34
N LEU A 79 -7.46 -8.03 -5.10
CA LEU A 79 -6.34 -8.01 -6.03
C LEU A 79 -5.61 -9.36 -6.14
N LEU A 80 -5.56 -10.12 -5.03
CA LEU A 80 -4.98 -11.46 -4.98
C LEU A 80 -5.94 -12.55 -5.49
N THR A 81 -7.23 -12.27 -5.52
CA THR A 81 -8.27 -13.22 -5.93
C THR A 81 -8.52 -13.04 -7.44
N PRO A 82 -8.14 -14.00 -8.30
CA PRO A 82 -8.44 -13.91 -9.73
C PRO A 82 -9.95 -13.97 -10.04
N GLU A 83 -10.78 -14.34 -9.05
CA GLU A 83 -12.22 -14.60 -9.18
C GLU A 83 -13.15 -13.38 -9.01
N ALA A 84 -12.65 -12.17 -8.69
CA ALA A 84 -13.52 -10.98 -8.68
C ALA A 84 -14.06 -10.61 -10.09
N GLY A 85 -13.52 -11.24 -11.15
CA GLY A 85 -14.06 -11.23 -12.52
C GLY A 85 -14.96 -12.44 -12.86
N PHE A 86 -15.20 -13.35 -11.91
CA PHE A 86 -16.09 -14.50 -12.03
C PHE A 86 -17.21 -14.40 -10.98
N ARG A 87 -17.91 -13.25 -10.92
CA ARG A 87 -19.33 -13.34 -10.57
C ARG A 87 -20.00 -14.03 -11.76
N ALA A 88 -20.29 -15.30 -11.52
CA ALA A 88 -20.98 -16.20 -12.40
C ALA A 88 -22.24 -15.57 -13.00
N ASP A 89 -22.46 -15.93 -14.26
CA ASP A 89 -23.70 -15.96 -15.04
C ASP A 89 -24.97 -16.20 -14.20
#